data_AF-A0A957Z7Z5-F1
#
_entry.id   AF-A0A957Z7Z5-F1
#
_cell.length_a   1.000
_cell.length_b   1.000
_cell.length_c   1.000
_cell.angle_alpha   90.00
_cell.angle_beta   90.00
_cell.angle_gamma   90.00
#
_symmetry.space_group_name_H-M   'P 1'
#
loop_
_entity.id
_entity.type
_entity.pdbx_description
1 polymer ?
#
loop_
_entity_poly.entity_id
_entity_poly.type
_entity_poly.pdbx_seq_one_letter_code
_entity_poly.pdbx_strand_id
1 'polypeptide(L)'
;MMTQTATSYAAIYLAPHLDDAALSCGGQIARRTRAGERILIVTVMAGDPPTDVENDYIRSLHARWDLERDAAAQRRAEDSAACRILGADHLHWPIADCIYRLDPATGRPLYVSDDDIFGDVHPAEQPLV
;
A
#
# COMPACT_ATOMS: atom_id res chain seq x y z
N MET A 1 32.81 21.98 12.73
CA MET A 1 31.93 20.89 13.18
C MET A 1 30.52 21.19 12.66
N MET A 2 30.12 20.57 11.55
CA MET A 2 28.73 20.62 11.10
C MET A 2 27.96 19.58 11.91
N THR A 3 27.07 20.05 12.79
CA THR A 3 26.07 19.20 13.45
C THR A 3 25.12 18.70 12.38
N GLN A 4 25.32 17.45 11.94
CA GLN A 4 24.35 16.73 11.14
C GLN A 4 23.17 16.41 12.07
N THR A 5 22.18 17.30 12.12
CA THR A 5 20.92 17.02 12.79
C THR A 5 20.27 15.85 12.06
N ALA A 6 20.29 14.67 12.67
CA ALA A 6 19.55 13.52 12.16
C ALA A 6 18.10 13.94 11.91
N THR A 7 17.70 13.89 10.66
CA THR A 7 16.36 14.28 10.21
C THR A 7 15.38 13.21 10.68
N SER A 8 14.70 13.45 11.81
CA SER A 8 13.64 12.58 12.33
C SER A 8 12.27 12.96 11.78
N TYR A 9 11.33 12.01 11.78
CA TYR A 9 9.91 12.25 11.49
C TYR A 9 9.15 12.47 12.79
N ALA A 10 8.25 13.45 12.81
CA ALA A 10 7.37 13.72 13.94
C ALA A 10 6.27 12.65 14.08
N ALA A 11 5.92 11.96 13.00
CA ALA A 11 5.13 10.74 13.03
C ALA A 11 5.30 9.92 11.75
N ILE A 12 4.96 8.65 11.90
CA ILE A 12 4.83 7.67 10.82
C ILE A 12 3.37 7.21 10.80
N TYR A 13 2.74 7.28 9.63
CA TYR A 13 1.43 6.69 9.37
C TYR A 13 1.66 5.38 8.63
N LEU A 14 1.27 4.27 9.23
CA LEU A 14 1.36 2.95 8.61
C LEU A 14 0.03 2.65 7.93
N ALA A 15 0.04 2.60 6.61
CA ALA A 15 -1.13 2.34 5.77
C ALA A 15 -1.06 0.92 5.21
N PRO A 16 -2.15 0.13 5.29
CA PRO A 16 -2.22 -1.14 4.57
C PRO A 16 -2.09 -0.93 3.05
N HIS A 17 -2.93 -0.08 2.46
CA HIS A 17 -3.02 0.14 1.00
C HIS A 17 -2.76 1.60 0.58
N LEU A 18 -2.65 1.77 -0.73
CA LEU A 18 -2.27 3.00 -1.46
C LEU A 18 -3.40 4.05 -1.52
N ASP A 19 -4.00 4.35 -0.37
CA ASP A 19 -5.13 5.27 -0.21
C ASP A 19 -5.50 5.47 1.28
N ASP A 20 -5.36 4.42 2.09
CA ASP A 20 -5.83 4.34 3.48
C ASP A 20 -5.41 5.54 4.33
N ALA A 21 -4.14 5.97 4.28
CA ALA A 21 -3.67 7.11 5.05
C ALA A 21 -4.31 8.43 4.60
N ALA A 22 -4.47 8.63 3.29
CA ALA A 22 -5.07 9.83 2.75
C ALA A 22 -6.57 9.91 3.07
N LEU A 23 -7.29 8.79 2.90
CA LEU A 23 -8.74 8.71 3.15
C LEU A 23 -9.08 8.77 4.65
N SER A 24 -8.27 8.13 5.49
CA SER A 24 -8.57 8.02 6.93
C SER A 24 -7.98 9.16 7.75
N CYS A 25 -6.79 9.66 7.37
CA CYS A 25 -5.99 10.58 8.19
C CYS A 25 -5.55 11.84 7.44
N GLY A 26 -5.95 12.05 6.18
CA GLY A 26 -5.47 13.15 5.34
C GLY A 26 -5.61 14.54 5.97
N GLY A 27 -6.73 14.82 6.65
CA GLY A 27 -6.91 16.08 7.36
C GLY A 27 -5.93 16.29 8.52
N GLN A 28 -5.62 15.23 9.27
CA GLN A 28 -4.65 15.28 10.36
C GLN A 28 -3.22 15.46 9.82
N ILE A 29 -2.85 14.69 8.79
CA ILE A 29 -1.55 14.76 8.13
C ILE A 29 -1.34 16.18 7.59
N ALA A 30 -2.29 16.69 6.80
CA ALA A 30 -2.19 18.02 6.19
C ALA A 30 -2.15 19.16 7.22
N ARG A 31 -2.73 18.99 8.41
CA ARG A 31 -2.61 19.97 9.50
C ARG A 31 -1.20 19.98 10.08
N ARG A 32 -0.62 18.80 10.30
CA ARG A 32 0.72 18.65 10.90
C ARG A 32 1.81 19.11 9.95
N THR A 33 1.75 18.73 8.68
CA THR A 33 2.72 19.17 7.66
C THR A 33 2.66 20.69 7.45
N ARG A 34 1.46 21.29 7.47
CA ARG A 34 1.31 22.77 7.45
C ARG A 34 1.85 23.47 8.70
N ALA A 35 1.92 22.79 9.83
CA ALA A 35 2.59 23.29 11.03
C ALA A 35 4.12 23.11 10.98
N GLY A 36 4.66 22.60 9.88
CA GLY A 36 6.10 22.39 9.68
C GLY A 36 6.61 21.04 10.19
N GLU A 37 5.74 20.14 10.62
CA GLU A 37 6.14 18.80 11.05
C GLU A 37 6.47 17.91 9.85
N ARG A 38 7.56 17.13 9.95
CA ARG A 38 7.87 16.11 8.94
C ARG A 38 7.12 14.83 9.23
N ILE A 39 6.33 14.38 8.27
CA ILE A 39 5.50 13.18 8.37
C ILE A 39 5.95 12.18 7.30
N LEU A 40 6.03 10.91 7.67
CA LEU A 40 6.23 9.80 6.75
C LEU A 40 4.96 8.96 6.66
N ILE A 41 4.51 8.66 5.45
CA ILE A 41 3.50 7.64 5.20
C ILE A 41 4.21 6.38 4.70
N VAL A 42 4.07 5.27 5.41
CA VAL A 42 4.59 3.96 5.00
C VAL A 42 3.42 3.12 4.53
N THR A 43 3.38 2.79 3.25
CA THR A 43 2.36 1.91 2.69
C THR A 43 2.90 0.50 2.59
N VAL A 44 2.29 -0.43 3.33
CA VAL A 44 2.78 -1.79 3.53
C VAL A 44 2.62 -2.61 2.25
N MET A 45 1.41 -2.63 1.68
CA MET A 45 1.03 -3.52 0.58
C MET A 45 1.18 -2.85 -0.79
N ALA A 46 2.34 -2.24 -1.04
CA ALA A 46 2.63 -1.45 -2.24
C ALA A 46 3.59 -2.13 -3.24
N GLY A 47 3.95 -3.40 -3.00
CA GLY A 47 4.88 -4.17 -3.82
C GLY A 47 4.34 -4.51 -5.19
N ASP A 48 5.25 -4.87 -6.10
CA ASP A 48 4.88 -5.37 -7.41
C ASP A 48 4.21 -6.75 -7.32
N PRO A 49 3.15 -7.01 -8.11
CA PRO A 49 2.60 -8.35 -8.24
C PRO A 49 3.66 -9.27 -8.90
N PRO A 50 3.67 -10.58 -8.60
CA PRO A 50 4.50 -11.51 -9.35
C PRO A 50 4.07 -11.52 -10.83
N THR A 51 5.02 -11.71 -11.75
CA THR A 51 4.91 -11.34 -13.18
C THR A 51 3.76 -12.00 -13.98
N ASP A 52 3.11 -13.04 -13.44
CA ASP A 52 2.07 -13.81 -14.15
C ASP A 52 0.85 -14.15 -13.26
N VAL A 53 0.65 -13.41 -12.16
CA VAL A 53 -0.52 -13.63 -11.29
C VAL A 53 -1.73 -12.93 -11.88
N GLU A 54 -2.62 -13.72 -12.46
CA GLU A 54 -3.84 -13.24 -13.07
C GLU A 54 -4.97 -14.25 -12.87
N ASN A 55 -6.13 -13.79 -12.40
CA ASN A 55 -7.33 -14.61 -12.21
C ASN A 55 -8.59 -13.76 -12.46
N ASP A 56 -9.77 -14.37 -12.51
CA ASP A 56 -11.02 -13.63 -12.81
C ASP A 56 -11.31 -12.51 -11.80
N TYR A 57 -10.89 -12.69 -10.55
CA TYR A 57 -11.09 -11.70 -9.49
C TYR A 57 -10.18 -10.48 -9.68
N ILE A 58 -8.89 -10.68 -9.95
CA ILE A 58 -7.94 -9.60 -10.30
C ILE A 58 -8.44 -8.81 -11.51
N ARG A 59 -8.84 -9.50 -12.59
CA ARG A 59 -9.43 -8.85 -13.78
C ARG A 59 -10.63 -7.99 -13.42
N SER A 60 -11.52 -8.50 -12.55
CA SER A 60 -12.71 -7.77 -12.14
C SER A 60 -12.36 -6.51 -11.34
N LEU A 61 -11.34 -6.56 -10.49
CA LEU A 61 -10.86 -5.42 -9.72
C LEU A 61 -10.20 -4.38 -10.61
N HIS A 62 -9.30 -4.80 -11.50
CA HIS A 62 -8.65 -3.91 -12.48
C HIS A 62 -9.67 -3.19 -13.37
N ALA A 63 -10.67 -3.93 -13.88
CA ALA A 63 -11.75 -3.33 -14.66
C ALA A 63 -12.60 -2.34 -13.86
N ARG A 64 -12.88 -2.63 -12.57
CA ARG A 64 -13.59 -1.69 -11.68
C ARG A 64 -12.79 -0.43 -11.37
N TRP A 65 -11.47 -0.54 -11.29
CA TRP A 65 -10.56 0.58 -11.04
C TRP A 65 -10.22 1.36 -12.31
N ASP A 66 -10.66 0.89 -13.49
CA ASP A 66 -10.27 1.44 -14.80
C ASP A 66 -8.74 1.47 -14.97
N LEU A 67 -8.08 0.41 -14.49
CA LEU A 67 -6.63 0.23 -14.55
C LEU A 67 -6.29 -1.00 -15.39
N GLU A 68 -5.17 -0.95 -16.10
CA GLU A 68 -4.65 -2.08 -16.85
C GLU A 68 -3.71 -2.94 -15.98
N ARG A 69 -2.92 -3.83 -16.62
CA ARG A 69 -2.05 -4.81 -15.96
C ARG A 69 -1.02 -4.20 -15.00
N ASP A 70 -0.70 -2.92 -15.13
CA ASP A 70 0.22 -2.18 -14.26
C ASP A 70 -0.51 -1.46 -13.09
N ALA A 71 -1.72 -1.89 -12.73
CA ALA A 71 -2.54 -1.28 -11.68
C ALA A 71 -1.78 -0.96 -10.38
N ALA A 72 -0.89 -1.85 -9.92
CA ALA A 72 -0.07 -1.60 -8.72
C ALA A 72 0.89 -0.41 -8.91
N ALA A 73 1.53 -0.29 -10.08
CA ALA A 73 2.42 0.82 -10.40
C ALA A 73 1.66 2.14 -10.55
N GLN A 74 0.47 2.10 -11.19
CA GLN A 74 -0.40 3.27 -11.31
C GLN A 74 -0.87 3.76 -9.93
N ARG A 75 -1.37 2.86 -9.08
CA ARG A 75 -1.79 3.19 -7.71
C ARG A 75 -0.64 3.74 -6.86
N ARG A 76 0.60 3.27 -7.06
CA ARG A 76 1.77 3.89 -6.40
C ARG A 76 1.99 5.33 -6.86
N ALA A 77 1.85 5.60 -8.15
CA ALA A 77 1.98 6.96 -8.67
C ALA A 77 0.88 7.88 -8.11
N GLU A 78 -0.34 7.37 -7.96
CA GLU A 78 -1.46 8.07 -7.31
C GLU A 78 -1.15 8.38 -5.84
N ASP A 79 -0.71 7.39 -5.06
CA ASP A 79 -0.36 7.58 -3.65
C ASP A 79 0.82 8.55 -3.47
N SER A 80 1.87 8.44 -4.29
CA SER A 80 2.97 9.42 -4.32
C SER A 80 2.47 10.83 -4.61
N ALA A 81 1.44 10.97 -5.45
CA ALA A 81 0.82 12.26 -5.73
C ALA A 81 -0.03 12.78 -4.56
N ALA A 82 -0.81 11.91 -3.92
CA ALA A 82 -1.58 12.25 -2.73
C ALA A 82 -0.65 12.68 -1.57
N CYS A 83 0.42 11.93 -1.30
CA CYS A 83 1.40 12.25 -0.28
C CYS A 83 2.04 13.63 -0.50
N ARG A 84 2.37 13.95 -1.76
CA ARG A 84 2.91 15.27 -2.14
C ARG A 84 1.90 16.41 -1.87
N ILE A 85 0.62 16.19 -2.18
CA ILE A 85 -0.45 17.17 -1.87
C ILE A 85 -0.56 17.37 -0.35
N LEU A 86 -0.41 16.30 0.42
CA LEU A 86 -0.43 16.35 1.90
C LEU A 86 0.85 16.94 2.50
N GLY A 87 1.92 17.14 1.72
CA GLY A 87 3.22 17.60 2.20
C GLY A 87 3.96 16.56 3.04
N ALA A 88 3.65 15.27 2.87
CA ALA A 88 4.29 14.16 3.57
C ALA A 88 5.31 13.45 2.67
N ASP A 89 6.38 12.94 3.28
CA ASP A 89 7.25 11.96 2.64
C ASP A 89 6.52 10.61 2.59
N HIS A 90 6.89 9.75 1.65
CA HIS A 90 6.30 8.42 1.51
C HIS A 90 7.36 7.32 1.34
N LEU A 91 7.03 6.12 1.79
CA LEU A 91 7.80 4.90 1.59
C LEU A 91 6.85 3.77 1.23
N HIS A 92 7.07 3.15 0.07
CA HIS A 92 6.35 1.96 -0.36
C HIS A 92 7.15 0.72 0.00
N TRP A 93 6.57 -0.18 0.78
CA TRP A 93 7.19 -1.48 1.05
C TRP A 93 6.93 -2.48 -0.08
N PRO A 94 7.84 -3.46 -0.26
CA PRO A 94 7.82 -4.36 -1.41
C PRO A 94 6.84 -5.53 -1.23
N ILE A 95 5.85 -5.42 -0.35
CA ILE A 95 4.87 -6.49 -0.11
C ILE A 95 3.68 -6.26 -1.05
N ALA A 96 3.32 -7.23 -1.88
CA ALA A 96 2.17 -7.09 -2.77
C ALA A 96 0.83 -7.07 -2.00
N ASP A 97 -0.19 -6.46 -2.59
CA ASP A 97 -1.58 -6.60 -2.14
C ASP A 97 -2.00 -8.08 -2.09
N CYS A 98 -2.84 -8.45 -1.13
CA CYS A 98 -3.28 -9.84 -0.88
C CYS A 98 -3.84 -10.50 -2.15
N ILE A 99 -4.55 -9.75 -3.00
CA ILE A 99 -5.13 -10.25 -4.25
C ILE A 99 -4.09 -10.82 -5.22
N TYR A 100 -2.82 -10.43 -5.09
CA TYR A 100 -1.71 -10.90 -5.93
C TYR A 100 -0.86 -11.99 -5.27
N ARG A 101 -1.16 -12.36 -4.03
CA ARG A 101 -0.32 -13.30 -3.28
C ARG A 101 -0.64 -14.73 -3.64
N LEU A 102 0.43 -15.53 -3.72
CA LEU A 102 0.38 -16.95 -4.03
C LEU A 102 0.76 -17.77 -2.81
N ASP A 103 0.14 -18.93 -2.67
CA ASP A 103 0.57 -19.96 -1.74
C ASP A 103 2.00 -20.40 -2.10
N PRO A 104 2.98 -20.30 -1.18
CA PRO A 104 4.38 -20.62 -1.48
C PRO A 104 4.62 -22.12 -1.76
N ALA A 105 3.74 -23.01 -1.31
CA ALA A 105 3.83 -24.44 -1.54
C ALA A 105 3.17 -24.88 -2.85
N THR A 106 2.05 -24.23 -3.24
CA THR A 106 1.27 -24.66 -4.41
C THR A 106 1.32 -23.71 -5.61
N GLY A 107 1.76 -22.46 -5.42
CA GLY A 107 1.76 -21.41 -6.43
C GLY A 107 0.37 -20.91 -6.82
N ARG A 108 -0.68 -21.28 -6.08
CA ARG A 108 -2.06 -20.87 -6.36
C ARG A 108 -2.41 -19.54 -5.70
N PRO A 109 -3.30 -18.71 -6.28
CA PRO A 109 -3.77 -17.50 -5.63
C PRO A 109 -4.41 -17.80 -4.28
N LEU A 110 -4.08 -16.99 -3.27
CA LEU A 110 -4.61 -17.13 -1.90
C LEU A 110 -6.01 -16.54 -1.74
N TYR A 111 -6.31 -15.47 -2.48
CA TYR A 111 -7.55 -14.72 -2.40
C TYR A 111 -8.13 -14.55 -3.80
N VAL A 112 -9.34 -15.05 -4.03
CA VAL A 112 -9.98 -15.08 -5.36
C VAL A 112 -11.42 -14.56 -5.35
N SER A 113 -11.85 -13.92 -4.26
CA SER A 113 -13.19 -13.37 -4.10
C SER A 113 -13.24 -12.32 -2.99
N ASP A 114 -14.35 -11.57 -2.94
CA ASP A 114 -14.65 -10.66 -1.83
C ASP A 114 -14.75 -11.41 -0.49
N ASP A 115 -15.35 -12.62 -0.49
CA ASP A 115 -15.46 -13.44 0.72
C ASP A 115 -14.07 -13.84 1.26
N ASP A 116 -13.08 -14.03 0.38
CA ASP A 116 -11.71 -14.32 0.81
C ASP A 116 -11.05 -13.09 1.44
N ILE A 117 -11.14 -11.90 0.80
CA ILE A 117 -10.43 -10.70 1.27
C ILE A 117 -11.09 -10.04 2.51
N PHE A 118 -12.38 -10.31 2.75
CA PHE A 118 -13.09 -9.87 3.95
C PHE A 118 -13.26 -10.99 4.99
N GLY A 119 -12.74 -12.18 4.69
CA GLY A 119 -12.78 -13.35 5.58
C GLY A 119 -11.57 -13.43 6.53
N ASP A 120 -11.33 -14.65 7.03
CA ASP A 120 -10.16 -14.93 7.86
C ASP A 120 -8.87 -14.90 7.01
N VAL A 121 -7.76 -14.47 7.62
CA VAL A 121 -6.43 -14.53 6.98
C VAL A 121 -6.12 -15.95 6.55
N HIS A 122 -5.73 -16.12 5.28
CA HIS A 122 -5.44 -17.44 4.74
C HIS A 122 -4.34 -18.12 5.57
N PRO A 123 -4.48 -19.41 5.96
CA PRO A 123 -3.53 -20.08 6.86
C PRO A 123 -2.07 -20.04 6.40
N ALA A 124 -1.83 -20.04 5.08
CA ALA A 124 -0.50 -19.92 4.50
C ALA A 124 0.21 -18.58 4.80
N GLU A 125 -0.52 -17.55 5.22
CA GLU A 125 0.02 -16.24 5.61
C GLU A 125 0.21 -16.05 7.11
N GLN A 126 -0.19 -17.03 7.95
CA GLN A 126 0.05 -16.96 9.40
C GLN A 126 1.50 -16.64 9.80
N PRO A 127 2.55 -17.12 9.09
CA PRO A 127 3.93 -16.75 9.43
C PRO A 127 4.26 -15.26 9.27
N LEU A 128 3.40 -14.46 8.62
CA LEU A 128 3.56 -13.02 8.42
C LEU A 128 2.90 -12.18 9.53
N VAL A 129 2.19 -12.82 10.48
CA VAL A 129 1.38 -12.17 11.54
C VAL A 129 1.95 -12.42 12.93
#